data_AF-A0A445EY32-F1
#
_entry.id   AF-A0A445EY32-F1
#
_cell.length_a   1.000
_cell.length_b   1.000
_cell.length_c   1.000
_cell.angle_alpha   90.00
_cell.angle_beta   90.00
_cell.angle_gamma   90.00
#
_symmetry.space_group_name_H-M   'P 1'
#
loop_
_entity.id
_entity.type
_entity.pdbx_description
1 polymer ?
#
loop_
_entity_poly.entity_id
_entity_poly.type
_entity_poly.pdbx_seq_one_letter_code
_entity_poly.pdbx_strand_id
1 'polypeptide(L)'
;VAFLYRYAQYGDVSSKIDVYAFGVVLYELISGKEAIVKINEPENESKGLVSLFEEVLGLSDPNEDPRQLVDPRLCDKFPLDSVFKVSQLAKVYT
;
A
#
# COMPACT_ATOMS: atom_id res chain seq x y z
N VAL A 1 7.11 -5.37 6.76
CA VAL A 1 8.58 -5.49 7.09
C VAL A 1 9.41 -6.31 6.09
N ALA A 2 8.83 -7.31 5.40
CA ALA A 2 9.52 -8.12 4.40
C ALA A 2 10.02 -7.32 3.17
N PHE A 3 9.38 -6.18 2.86
CA PHE A 3 9.76 -5.27 1.77
C PHE A 3 11.16 -4.66 1.98
N LEU A 4 11.40 -4.06 3.15
CA LEU A 4 12.70 -3.49 3.52
C LEU A 4 13.81 -4.54 3.53
N TYR A 5 13.53 -5.74 4.05
CA TYR A 5 14.51 -6.84 4.09
C TYR A 5 14.94 -7.31 2.70
N ARG A 6 14.03 -7.24 1.70
CA ARG A 6 14.37 -7.57 0.31
C ARG A 6 15.16 -6.45 -0.37
N TYR A 7 14.80 -5.17 -0.15
CA TYR A 7 15.54 -4.04 -0.71
C TYR A 7 16.95 -3.91 -0.14
N ALA A 8 17.12 -4.14 1.17
CA ALA A 8 18.44 -4.17 1.81
C ALA A 8 19.36 -5.26 1.25
N GLN A 9 18.80 -6.37 0.74
CA GLN A 9 19.57 -7.44 0.11
C GLN A 9 20.03 -7.13 -1.33
N TYR A 10 19.37 -6.20 -2.02
CA TYR A 10 19.71 -5.82 -3.42
C TYR A 10 20.65 -4.61 -3.53
N GLY A 11 21.12 -4.06 -2.40
CA GLY A 11 22.43 -3.39 -2.34
C GLY A 11 22.48 -1.87 -2.58
N ASP A 12 21.36 -1.15 -2.61
CA ASP A 12 21.38 0.31 -2.61
C ASP A 12 20.41 0.80 -1.53
N VAL A 13 20.94 1.13 -0.35
CA VAL A 13 20.16 1.60 0.79
C VAL A 13 20.37 3.11 0.86
N SER A 14 19.29 3.87 0.76
CA SER A 14 19.31 5.33 0.74
C SER A 14 18.13 5.87 1.51
N SER A 15 18.27 7.07 2.09
CA SER A 15 17.17 7.75 2.79
C SER A 15 15.92 7.89 1.90
N LYS A 16 16.08 7.94 0.57
CA LYS A 16 14.96 7.95 -0.38
C LYS A 16 14.17 6.63 -0.37
N ILE A 17 14.86 5.50 -0.26
CA ILE A 17 14.24 4.16 -0.24
C ILE A 17 13.56 3.91 1.10
N ASP A 18 14.14 4.41 2.19
CA ASP A 18 13.51 4.33 3.52
C ASP A 18 12.17 5.09 3.56
N VAL A 19 12.10 6.28 2.95
CA VAL A 19 10.86 7.07 2.84
C VAL A 19 9.82 6.36 1.96
N TYR A 20 10.23 5.81 0.81
CA TYR A 20 9.33 5.01 -0.03
C TYR A 20 8.77 3.80 0.71
N ALA A 21 9.63 3.07 1.40
CA ALA A 21 9.22 1.91 2.18
C ALA A 21 8.29 2.27 3.35
N PHE A 22 8.44 3.46 3.93
CA PHE A 22 7.48 3.97 4.91
C PHE A 22 6.08 4.12 4.30
N GLY A 23 5.96 4.69 3.09
CA GLY A 23 4.68 4.78 2.39
C GLY A 23 4.06 3.41 2.08
N VAL A 24 4.88 2.45 1.64
CA VAL A 24 4.44 1.06 1.41
C VAL A 24 3.93 0.40 2.71
N VAL A 25 4.60 0.63 3.84
CA VAL A 25 4.17 0.11 5.15
C VAL A 25 2.84 0.73 5.59
N LEU A 26 2.58 2.00 5.30
CA LEU A 26 1.28 2.61 5.58
C LEU A 26 0.15 1.92 4.80
N TYR A 27 0.37 1.58 3.52
CA TYR A 27 -0.60 0.79 2.75
C TYR A 27 -0.80 -0.63 3.28
N GLU A 28 0.28 -1.29 3.74
CA GLU A 28 0.23 -2.61 4.39
C GLU A 28 -0.61 -2.55 5.68
N LEU A 29 -0.46 -1.48 6.48
CA LEU A 29 -1.22 -1.26 7.72
C LEU A 29 -2.70 -1.00 7.48
N ILE A 30 -3.05 -0.17 6.47
CA ILE A 30 -4.45 0.14 6.15
C ILE A 30 -5.16 -1.10 5.64
N SER A 31 -4.52 -1.85 4.74
CA SER A 31 -5.15 -2.97 4.02
C SER A 31 -5.05 -4.32 4.71
N GLY A 32 -4.10 -4.48 5.64
CA GLY A 32 -3.78 -5.77 6.24
C GLY A 32 -3.23 -6.80 5.23
N LYS A 33 -2.88 -6.37 4.00
CA LYS A 33 -2.35 -7.19 2.92
C LYS A 33 -0.82 -7.05 2.87
N GLU A 34 -0.12 -8.12 2.52
CA GLU A 34 1.33 -8.06 2.34
C GLU A 34 1.71 -7.15 1.16
N ALA A 35 2.71 -6.29 1.37
CA ALA A 35 3.21 -5.37 0.36
C ALA A 35 3.87 -6.05 -0.86
N ILE A 36 4.22 -7.32 -0.75
CA ILE A 36 4.84 -8.10 -1.83
C ILE A 36 3.86 -9.20 -2.25
N VAL A 37 3.20 -9.02 -3.39
CA VAL A 37 2.56 -10.14 -4.10
C VAL A 37 3.68 -10.97 -4.72
N LYS A 38 3.75 -12.27 -4.36
CA LYS A 38 4.82 -13.18 -4.73
C LYS A 38 5.07 -13.19 -6.25
N ILE A 39 6.27 -12.80 -6.67
CA ILE A 39 6.76 -12.82 -8.06
C ILE A 39 7.04 -14.26 -8.55
N ASN A 40 6.40 -15.28 -7.96
CA ASN A 40 6.61 -16.70 -8.29
C ASN A 40 5.38 -17.32 -8.95
N GLU A 41 4.50 -16.53 -9.54
CA GLU A 41 3.44 -17.03 -10.42
C GLU A 41 3.68 -16.49 -11.84
N PRO A 42 3.69 -17.36 -12.86
CA PRO A 42 3.73 -16.92 -14.24
C PRO A 42 2.37 -16.27 -14.56
N GLU A 43 2.40 -15.03 -15.01
CA GLU A 43 1.31 -14.39 -15.78
C GLU A 43 -0.07 -14.23 -15.13
N ASN A 44 -0.14 -13.73 -13.89
CA ASN A 44 -1.32 -12.94 -13.52
C ASN A 44 -0.89 -11.68 -12.78
N GLU A 45 -1.45 -10.55 -13.21
CA GLU A 45 -1.13 -9.17 -12.84
C GLU A 45 -0.96 -8.98 -11.33
N SER A 46 0.24 -9.18 -10.81
CA SER A 46 0.59 -8.88 -9.43
C SER A 46 0.75 -7.36 -9.30
N LYS A 47 -0.37 -6.64 -9.34
CA LYS A 47 -0.43 -5.21 -9.01
C LYS A 47 0.05 -5.06 -7.57
N GLY A 48 1.14 -4.32 -7.37
CA GLY A 48 1.64 -4.00 -6.03
C GLY A 48 0.63 -3.16 -5.25
N LEU A 49 0.74 -3.12 -3.92
CA LEU A 49 -0.15 -2.29 -3.08
C LEU A 49 -0.20 -0.83 -3.55
N VAL A 50 0.94 -0.28 -4.00
CA VAL A 50 0.99 1.08 -4.53
C VAL A 50 0.06 1.25 -5.72
N SER A 51 0.13 0.37 -6.74
CA SER A 51 -0.75 0.43 -7.91
C SER A 51 -2.22 0.26 -7.56
N LEU A 52 -2.52 -0.60 -6.58
CA LEU A 52 -3.89 -0.89 -6.15
C LEU A 52 -4.50 0.29 -5.35
N PHE A 53 -3.68 0.99 -4.55
CA PHE A 53 -4.07 2.22 -3.90
C PHE A 53 -4.09 3.41 -4.87
N GLU A 54 -3.20 3.48 -5.87
CA GLU A 54 -3.23 4.52 -6.90
C GLU A 54 -4.46 4.42 -7.81
N GLU A 55 -4.95 3.21 -8.08
CA GLU A 55 -6.22 3.01 -8.77
C GLU A 55 -7.36 3.64 -7.95
N VAL A 56 -7.53 3.22 -6.70
CA VAL A 56 -8.64 3.73 -5.86
C VAL A 56 -8.49 5.20 -5.44
N LEU A 57 -7.27 5.69 -5.23
CA LEU A 57 -6.99 7.09 -4.84
C LEU A 57 -6.79 8.03 -6.04
N GLY A 58 -6.55 7.48 -7.22
CA GLY A 58 -6.34 8.20 -8.48
C GLY A 58 -7.57 8.23 -9.37
N LEU A 59 -8.51 7.30 -9.16
CA LEU A 59 -9.76 7.29 -9.90
C LEU A 59 -10.60 8.49 -9.52
N SER A 60 -10.85 9.29 -10.55
CA SER A 60 -11.81 10.39 -10.57
C SER A 60 -13.26 9.90 -10.52
N ASP A 61 -13.47 8.62 -10.21
CA ASP A 61 -14.77 7.98 -10.16
C ASP A 61 -15.29 8.04 -8.71
N PRO A 62 -16.30 8.88 -8.41
CA PRO A 62 -16.83 9.07 -7.05
C PRO A 62 -17.51 7.82 -6.46
N ASN A 63 -17.52 6.71 -7.20
CA ASN A 63 -18.19 5.47 -6.85
C ASN A 63 -17.25 4.40 -6.26
N GLU A 64 -15.92 4.60 -6.30
CA GLU A 64 -15.00 3.67 -5.64
C GLU A 64 -14.89 3.97 -4.15
N ASP A 65 -15.34 3.02 -3.34
CA ASP A 65 -15.33 3.14 -1.89
C ASP A 65 -13.94 2.75 -1.34
N PRO A 66 -13.19 3.68 -0.71
CA PRO A 66 -11.89 3.38 -0.12
C PRO A 66 -11.95 2.29 0.96
N ARG A 67 -13.14 1.98 1.51
CA ARG A 67 -13.35 0.84 2.42
C ARG A 67 -12.97 -0.50 1.82
N GLN A 68 -13.04 -0.65 0.49
CA GLN A 68 -12.64 -1.88 -0.20
C GLN A 68 -11.15 -2.19 -0.05
N LEU A 69 -10.34 -1.17 0.27
CA LEU A 69 -8.91 -1.32 0.51
C LEU A 69 -8.56 -1.53 1.98
N VAL A 70 -9.50 -1.33 2.90
CA VAL A 70 -9.25 -1.43 4.34
C VAL A 70 -9.31 -2.88 4.78
N ASP A 71 -8.46 -3.25 5.74
CA ASP A 71 -8.44 -4.59 6.34
C ASP A 71 -9.84 -4.96 6.87
N PRO A 72 -10.49 -6.02 6.33
CA PRO A 72 -11.81 -6.46 6.79
C PRO A 72 -11.85 -6.81 8.28
N ARG A 73 -10.70 -7.16 8.88
CA ARG A 73 -10.58 -7.47 10.32
C ARG A 73 -10.79 -6.25 11.21
N LEU A 74 -10.76 -5.04 10.65
CA LEU A 74 -11.14 -3.82 11.37
C LEU A 74 -12.65 -3.69 11.55
N CYS A 75 -13.47 -4.52 10.89
CA CYS A 75 -14.93 -4.60 11.05
C CYS A 75 -15.63 -3.24 11.04
N ASP A 76 -15.23 -2.34 10.12
CA ASP A 76 -15.74 -0.96 10.01
C ASP A 76 -15.57 -0.10 11.27
N LYS A 77 -14.72 -0.50 12.21
CA LYS A 77 -14.42 0.24 13.45
C LYS A 77 -13.31 1.28 13.23
N PHE A 78 -13.45 2.09 12.18
CA PHE A 78 -12.49 3.14 11.86
C PHE A 78 -13.20 4.36 11.28
N PRO A 79 -12.73 5.59 11.60
CA PRO A 79 -13.18 6.77 10.89
C PRO A 79 -12.66 6.76 9.45
N LEU A 80 -13.54 6.94 8.47
CA LEU A 80 -13.15 7.02 7.05
C LEU A 80 -12.14 8.14 6.78
N ASP A 81 -12.28 9.28 7.46
CA ASP A 81 -11.37 10.42 7.37
C ASP A 81 -9.92 10.03 7.78
N SER A 82 -9.77 9.13 8.74
CA SER A 82 -8.45 8.64 9.16
C SER A 82 -7.82 7.75 8.08
N VAL A 83 -8.60 6.84 7.49
CA VAL A 83 -8.13 6.02 6.36
C VAL A 83 -7.71 6.91 5.20
N PHE A 84 -8.54 7.89 4.84
CA PHE A 84 -8.25 8.80 3.74
C PHE A 84 -6.94 9.59 3.97
N LYS A 85 -6.75 10.15 5.17
CA LYS A 85 -5.54 10.89 5.52
C LYS A 85 -4.29 10.02 5.47
N VAL A 86 -4.35 8.80 6.01
CA VAL A 86 -3.19 7.88 6.00
C VAL A 86 -2.90 7.40 4.57
N SER A 87 -3.93 7.15 3.76
CA SER A 87 -3.79 6.80 2.34
C SER A 87 -3.16 7.93 1.52
N GLN A 88 -3.57 9.18 1.74
CA GLN A 88 -2.95 10.34 1.11
C GLN A 88 -1.50 10.54 1.55
N LEU A 89 -1.21 10.33 2.84
CA LEU A 89 0.14 10.41 3.37
C LEU A 89 1.05 9.36 2.73
N ALA A 90 0.57 8.11 2.64
CA ALA A 90 1.27 7.04 1.96
C ALA A 90 1.59 7.41 0.50
N LYS A 91 0.62 7.97 -0.23
CA LYS A 91 0.78 8.46 -1.61
C LYS A 91 1.84 9.56 -1.77
N VAL A 92 2.05 10.41 -0.77
CA VAL A 92 3.11 11.44 -0.82
C VAL A 92 4.51 10.81 -0.70
N TYR A 93 4.60 9.66 -0.03
CA TYR A 93 5.87 8.99 0.24
C TYR A 93 6.22 7.89 -0.76
N THR A 94 5.24 7.33 -1.48
CA THR A 94 5.44 6.37 -2.59
C THR A 94 5.46 7.05 -3.94
#